data_AF-A0A9Q0MI72-F1
#
_entry.id   AF-A0A9Q0MI72-F1
#
_cell.length_a   1.000
_cell.length_b   1.000
_cell.length_c   1.000
_cell.angle_alpha   90.00
_cell.angle_beta   90.00
_cell.angle_gamma   90.00
#
_symmetry.space_group_name_H-M   'P 1'
#
loop_
_entity.id
_entity.type
_entity.pdbx_description
1 polymer ?
#
loop_
_entity_poly.entity_id
_entity_poly.type
_entity_poly.pdbx_seq_one_letter_code
_entity_poly.pdbx_strand_id
1 'polypeptide(L)'
;MSHNENIGSGWDCMLFALIKCIKSKNSLILDGCLELEAMQKILIIPELRQLTSNWISQLDESNNVSLETSNDYRTNGNQLFNDVNCNEMECVNCYTKAIFAAPKGNEVLGMAHANRAAALMKLEYYKEAHSDCKCARLTNYPKSKLFKVLYRQACCSIQLEDLKQLEKDLKEIDNLLDELKIRHLHSDSLKKLSIQHEELKEKLKSTDKSSNSSCESVCAAEKKLTDKQTVLNGRFSIALEPISPDELIVKEKAFAFIPVYQSFDPDPIDVHCQNCAATNIIPFPCVDCKRASYCGPSCFNEHKEIHQFECSGYKKHLWYEIGIAHLAVRTMLCGIDELMERLSHVRDTTSLAAWNEMLSIVDETDFPYGRVLKLVTNFETSDKDDFLGYILTATMATMYLRNNTHFFKEMTKKYPKFMTDSKWEQFIGAIIARHIGQL
;
A
#
# COMPACT_ATOMS: atom_id res chain seq x y z
N MET A 1 -1.27 38.15 10.54
CA MET A 1 -0.90 36.73 10.35
C MET A 1 -0.11 36.66 9.07
N SER A 2 1.20 36.65 9.23
CA SER A 2 2.19 36.66 8.13
C SER A 2 2.05 35.40 7.29
N HIS A 3 2.11 35.58 5.97
CA HIS A 3 2.40 34.51 5.03
C HIS A 3 3.74 33.87 5.42
N ASN A 4 3.70 32.65 5.95
CA ASN A 4 4.90 31.81 5.98
C ASN A 4 5.16 31.37 4.55
N GLU A 5 6.28 31.86 4.01
CA GLU A 5 6.91 31.34 2.80
C GLU A 5 7.01 29.81 2.89
N ASN A 6 6.84 29.14 1.75
CA ASN A 6 7.02 27.70 1.56
C ASN A 6 8.34 27.23 2.18
N ILE A 7 8.29 26.76 3.43
CA ILE A 7 9.34 25.89 3.95
C ILE A 7 9.03 24.54 3.31
N GLY A 8 9.84 24.14 2.31
CA GLY A 8 9.75 22.82 1.68
C GLY A 8 9.90 21.70 2.72
N SER A 9 9.72 20.45 2.29
CA SER A 9 9.88 19.30 3.20
C SER A 9 11.29 19.27 3.83
N GLY A 10 11.47 18.44 4.86
CA GLY A 10 12.79 18.17 5.42
C GLY A 10 13.77 17.63 4.38
N TRP A 11 13.27 16.89 3.38
CA TRP A 11 14.08 16.46 2.25
C TRP A 11 14.45 17.62 1.31
N ASP A 12 13.52 18.52 0.99
CA ASP A 12 13.81 19.67 0.12
C ASP A 12 14.93 20.56 0.70
N CYS A 13 14.91 20.77 2.02
CA CYS A 13 15.96 21.49 2.73
C CYS A 13 17.31 20.79 2.63
N MET A 14 17.34 19.46 2.82
CA MET A 14 18.55 18.65 2.69
C MET A 14 19.07 18.66 1.25
N LEU A 15 18.18 18.54 0.27
CA LEU A 15 18.50 18.53 -1.15
C LEU A 15 19.17 19.84 -1.58
N PHE A 16 18.59 20.98 -1.18
CA PHE A 16 19.15 22.30 -1.44
C PHE A 16 20.57 22.45 -0.87
N ALA A 17 20.79 21.97 0.36
CA ALA A 17 22.11 22.00 1.00
C ALA A 17 23.13 21.11 0.26
N LEU A 18 22.72 19.91 -0.18
CA LEU A 18 23.56 18.98 -0.94
C LEU A 18 23.96 19.57 -2.31
N ILE A 19 23.00 20.09 -3.07
CA ILE A 19 23.24 20.72 -4.38
C ILE A 19 24.25 21.86 -4.23
N LYS A 20 24.05 22.75 -3.24
CA LYS A 20 24.97 23.86 -2.96
C LYS A 20 26.38 23.38 -2.61
N CYS A 21 26.50 22.31 -1.83
CA CYS A 21 27.79 21.72 -1.43
C CYS A 21 28.54 21.08 -2.62
N ILE A 22 27.82 20.37 -3.49
CA ILE A 22 28.40 19.73 -4.68
C ILE A 22 28.91 20.81 -5.65
N LYS A 23 28.13 21.87 -5.87
CA LYS A 23 28.52 23.00 -6.71
C LYS A 23 29.76 23.73 -6.20
N SER A 24 29.83 24.01 -4.90
CA SER A 24 30.94 24.79 -4.34
C SER A 24 32.29 24.06 -4.43
N LYS A 25 32.27 22.73 -4.43
CA LYS A 25 33.48 21.89 -4.57
C LYS A 25 33.88 21.63 -6.03
N ASN A 26 33.04 22.00 -7.00
CA ASN A 26 33.17 21.68 -8.42
C ASN A 26 33.55 20.20 -8.69
N SER A 27 33.07 19.30 -7.83
CA SER A 27 33.62 17.93 -7.71
C SER A 27 32.85 16.89 -8.51
N LEU A 28 31.70 17.26 -9.10
CA LEU A 28 30.82 16.33 -9.81
C LEU A 28 30.22 17.01 -11.05
N ILE A 29 30.52 16.47 -12.22
CA ILE A 29 29.98 16.94 -13.50
C ILE A 29 29.04 15.87 -14.06
N LEU A 30 27.76 16.21 -14.12
CA LEU A 30 26.68 15.38 -14.66
C LEU A 30 26.14 15.89 -16.01
N ASP A 31 26.77 16.92 -16.58
CA ASP A 31 26.35 17.48 -17.85
C ASP A 31 26.34 16.41 -18.96
N GLY A 32 25.18 16.23 -19.60
CA GLY A 32 24.98 15.25 -20.66
C GLY A 32 24.94 13.79 -20.20
N CYS A 33 25.00 13.52 -18.89
CA CYS A 33 24.85 12.16 -18.39
C CYS A 33 23.40 11.68 -18.48
N LEU A 34 23.25 10.41 -18.86
CA LEU A 34 22.01 9.67 -18.71
C LEU A 34 21.83 9.16 -17.28
N GLU A 35 20.65 8.65 -16.95
CA GLU A 35 20.25 8.25 -15.59
C GLU A 35 21.24 7.27 -14.97
N LEU A 36 21.62 6.23 -15.73
CA LEU A 36 22.56 5.23 -15.25
C LEU A 36 23.95 5.81 -14.99
N GLU A 37 24.46 6.64 -15.90
CA GLU A 37 25.79 7.23 -15.76
C GLU A 37 25.86 8.17 -14.55
N ALA A 38 24.80 8.98 -14.37
CA ALA A 38 24.68 9.86 -13.21
C ALA A 38 24.63 9.06 -11.90
N MET A 39 23.84 7.99 -11.86
CA MET A 39 23.78 7.10 -10.70
C MET A 39 25.11 6.40 -10.42
N GLN A 40 25.83 5.95 -11.45
CA GLN A 40 27.16 5.37 -11.32
C GLN A 40 28.16 6.36 -10.72
N LYS A 41 28.12 7.64 -11.13
CA LYS A 41 28.99 8.70 -10.60
C LYS A 41 28.64 9.11 -9.18
N ILE A 42 27.35 9.14 -8.79
CA ILE A 42 26.95 9.53 -7.44
C ILE A 42 27.16 8.38 -6.44
N LEU A 43 26.79 7.16 -6.78
CA LEU A 43 26.84 6.02 -5.86
C LEU A 43 28.25 5.58 -5.47
N ILE A 44 29.30 6.04 -6.18
CA ILE A 44 30.68 5.79 -5.78
C ILE A 44 31.18 6.75 -4.70
N ILE A 45 30.46 7.84 -4.41
CA ILE A 45 30.84 8.86 -3.41
C ILE A 45 30.36 8.42 -2.02
N PRO A 46 31.23 7.92 -1.12
CA PRO A 46 30.81 7.34 0.15
C PRO A 46 30.13 8.36 1.07
N GLU A 47 30.57 9.63 1.02
CA GLU A 47 30.03 10.70 1.85
C GLU A 47 28.55 10.96 1.53
N LEU A 48 28.16 10.95 0.25
CA LEU A 48 26.76 11.16 -0.14
C LEU A 48 25.88 10.00 0.33
N ARG A 49 26.34 8.76 0.17
CA ARG A 49 25.64 7.57 0.68
C ARG A 49 25.43 7.63 2.18
N GLN A 50 26.47 8.06 2.91
CA GLN A 50 26.41 8.18 4.37
C GLN A 50 25.45 9.30 4.78
N LEU A 51 25.50 10.45 4.11
CA LEU A 51 24.62 11.59 4.40
C LEU A 51 23.15 11.24 4.18
N THR A 52 22.80 10.61 3.05
CA THR A 52 21.41 10.18 2.79
C THR A 52 20.94 9.13 3.80
N SER A 53 21.82 8.17 4.17
CA SER A 53 21.50 7.14 5.16
C SER A 53 21.31 7.72 6.56
N ASN A 54 22.13 8.69 6.94
CA ASN A 54 22.02 9.40 8.22
C ASN A 54 20.75 10.25 8.28
N TRP A 55 20.38 10.91 7.18
CA TRP A 55 19.14 11.66 7.12
C TRP A 55 17.93 10.75 7.34
N ILE A 56 17.85 9.60 6.65
CA ILE A 56 16.79 8.59 6.85
C ILE A 56 16.80 8.04 8.30
N SER A 57 17.97 7.94 8.94
CA SER A 57 18.07 7.44 10.31
C SER A 57 17.54 8.43 11.35
N GLN A 58 17.59 9.73 11.05
CA GLN A 58 17.14 10.83 11.90
C GLN A 58 15.65 11.18 11.75
N LEU A 59 14.97 10.64 10.73
CA LEU A 59 13.54 10.85 10.57
C LEU A 59 12.75 10.30 11.76
N ASP A 60 11.72 11.04 12.16
CA ASP A 60 10.85 10.67 13.27
C ASP A 60 10.12 9.35 13.01
N GLU A 61 10.01 8.51 14.04
CA GLU A 61 9.13 7.36 13.97
C GLU A 61 7.68 7.81 14.06
N SER A 62 6.86 7.46 13.07
CA SER A 62 5.43 7.74 13.06
C SER A 62 4.64 6.90 14.07
N ASN A 63 5.26 5.88 14.65
CA ASN A 63 4.58 4.87 15.47
C ASN A 63 4.53 5.29 16.94
N ASN A 64 3.65 6.23 17.27
CA ASN A 64 3.24 6.50 18.66
C ASN A 64 2.31 5.39 19.17
N VAL A 65 2.79 4.13 19.16
CA VAL A 65 2.07 2.98 19.70
C VAL A 65 2.22 2.96 21.22
N SER A 66 1.11 2.86 21.93
CA SER A 66 1.08 2.81 23.39
C SER A 66 -0.09 1.96 23.87
N LEU A 67 0.20 1.09 24.84
CA LEU A 67 -0.84 0.30 25.51
C LEU A 67 -1.84 1.18 26.23
N GLU A 68 -1.35 2.26 26.86
CA GLU A 68 -2.18 3.21 27.59
C GLU A 68 -3.11 3.94 26.63
N THR A 69 -2.55 4.59 25.61
CA THR A 69 -3.31 5.32 24.59
C THR A 69 -4.33 4.44 23.87
N SER A 70 -3.98 3.19 23.54
CA SER A 70 -4.91 2.23 22.94
C SER A 70 -6.06 1.89 23.90
N ASN A 71 -5.77 1.69 25.18
CA ASN A 71 -6.78 1.42 26.19
C ASN A 71 -7.68 2.63 26.48
N ASP A 72 -7.15 3.84 26.46
CA ASP A 72 -7.93 5.07 26.64
C ASP A 72 -8.95 5.22 25.53
N TYR A 73 -8.50 5.13 24.27
CA TYR A 73 -9.40 5.16 23.11
C TYR A 73 -10.44 4.05 23.16
N ARG A 74 -10.05 2.84 23.56
CA ARG A 74 -10.98 1.71 23.70
C ARG A 74 -11.99 1.93 24.84
N THR A 75 -11.57 2.55 25.94
CA THR A 75 -12.44 2.83 27.08
C THR A 75 -13.45 3.93 26.75
N ASN A 76 -13.02 4.98 26.05
CA ASN A 76 -13.90 6.00 25.51
C ASN A 76 -14.91 5.39 24.53
N GLY A 77 -14.45 4.52 23.62
CA GLY A 77 -15.33 3.77 22.72
C GLY A 77 -16.35 2.90 23.46
N ASN A 78 -15.97 2.29 24.59
CA ASN A 78 -16.90 1.50 25.42
C ASN A 78 -17.98 2.38 26.09
N GLN A 79 -17.62 3.58 26.55
CA GLN A 79 -18.59 4.52 27.12
C GLN A 79 -19.62 4.92 26.07
N LEU A 80 -19.14 5.32 24.89
CA LEU A 80 -19.97 5.64 23.72
C LEU A 80 -20.86 4.47 23.29
N PHE A 81 -20.33 3.24 23.26
CA PHE A 81 -21.08 2.06 22.85
C PHE A 81 -22.31 1.75 23.73
N ASN A 82 -22.22 2.13 25.02
CA ASN A 82 -23.28 1.92 26.01
C ASN A 82 -24.25 3.10 26.11
N ASP A 83 -23.91 4.25 25.53
CA ASP A 83 -24.81 5.39 25.47
C ASP A 83 -25.84 5.20 24.33
N VAL A 84 -27.11 5.37 24.67
CA VAL A 84 -28.24 5.19 23.74
C VAL A 84 -28.33 6.35 22.74
N ASN A 85 -27.76 7.52 23.07
CA ASN A 85 -27.81 8.72 22.23
C ASN A 85 -26.52 8.95 21.44
N CYS A 86 -25.53 8.07 21.55
CA CYS A 86 -24.25 8.24 20.88
C CYS A 86 -24.33 7.96 19.38
N ASN A 87 -23.61 8.74 18.58
CA ASN A 87 -23.33 8.43 17.19
C ASN A 87 -22.43 7.18 17.10
N GLU A 88 -22.96 6.06 16.57
CA GLU A 88 -22.22 4.80 16.48
C GLU A 88 -20.93 4.93 15.66
N MET A 89 -20.85 5.87 14.72
CA MET A 89 -19.64 6.13 13.94
C MET A 89 -18.52 6.74 14.80
N GLU A 90 -18.84 7.55 15.80
CA GLU A 90 -17.86 8.05 16.76
C GLU A 90 -17.29 6.90 17.61
N CYS A 91 -18.14 5.95 17.98
CA CYS A 91 -17.71 4.72 18.66
C CYS A 91 -16.74 3.90 17.78
N VAL A 92 -17.04 3.73 16.49
CA VAL A 92 -16.14 3.09 15.52
C VAL A 92 -14.81 3.85 15.39
N ASN A 93 -14.85 5.18 15.37
CA ASN A 93 -13.64 6.01 15.30
C ASN A 93 -12.76 5.85 16.55
N CYS A 94 -13.34 5.81 17.74
CA CYS A 94 -12.59 5.54 18.97
C CYS A 94 -11.89 4.17 18.92
N TYR A 95 -12.60 3.11 18.51
CA TYR A 95 -11.96 1.80 18.39
C TYR A 95 -10.93 1.74 17.26
N THR A 96 -11.12 2.48 16.17
CA THR A 96 -10.13 2.61 15.10
C THR A 96 -8.86 3.26 15.63
N LYS A 97 -8.95 4.37 16.37
CA LYS A 97 -7.80 5.01 17.04
C LYS A 97 -7.13 4.05 18.03
N ALA A 98 -7.89 3.24 18.74
CA ALA A 98 -7.33 2.19 19.61
C ALA A 98 -6.51 1.14 18.84
N ILE A 99 -6.94 0.73 17.64
CA ILE A 99 -6.21 -0.24 16.79
C ILE A 99 -4.91 0.36 16.24
N PHE A 100 -4.93 1.63 15.83
CA PHE A 100 -3.74 2.34 15.35
C PHE A 100 -2.72 2.55 16.48
N ALA A 101 -3.17 2.86 17.69
CA ALA A 101 -2.31 3.00 18.87
C ALA A 101 -1.82 1.67 19.46
N ALA A 102 -2.46 0.53 19.14
CA ALA A 102 -2.15 -0.75 19.79
C ALA A 102 -0.82 -1.38 19.31
N PRO A 103 0.10 -1.76 20.20
CA PRO A 103 1.30 -2.50 19.84
C PRO A 103 1.00 -3.85 19.16
N LYS A 104 1.82 -4.23 18.18
CA LYS A 104 1.70 -5.51 17.46
C LYS A 104 1.77 -6.69 18.44
N GLY A 105 0.89 -7.66 18.24
CA GLY A 105 0.87 -8.90 19.02
C GLY A 105 0.35 -8.76 20.46
N ASN A 106 -0.08 -7.58 20.90
CA ASN A 106 -0.65 -7.42 22.24
C ASN A 106 -2.16 -7.72 22.25
N GLU A 107 -2.68 -8.22 23.38
CA GLU A 107 -4.11 -8.50 23.55
C GLU A 107 -5.00 -7.28 23.33
N VAL A 108 -4.52 -6.06 23.63
CA VAL A 108 -5.29 -4.82 23.45
C VAL A 108 -5.68 -4.58 21.99
N LEU A 109 -4.84 -5.00 21.04
CA LEU A 109 -5.13 -4.93 19.62
C LEU A 109 -6.32 -5.85 19.28
N GLY A 110 -6.31 -7.08 19.80
CA GLY A 110 -7.42 -8.01 19.61
C GLY A 110 -8.71 -7.52 20.26
N MET A 111 -8.62 -6.91 21.45
CA MET A 111 -9.76 -6.29 22.13
C MET A 111 -10.34 -5.11 21.35
N ALA A 112 -9.50 -4.26 20.78
CA ALA A 112 -9.94 -3.13 19.96
C ALA A 112 -10.66 -3.61 18.69
N HIS A 113 -10.12 -4.60 17.96
CA HIS A 113 -10.81 -5.22 16.83
C HIS A 113 -12.15 -5.85 17.23
N ALA A 114 -12.18 -6.63 18.32
CA ALA A 114 -13.42 -7.27 18.78
C ALA A 114 -14.50 -6.24 19.17
N ASN A 115 -14.10 -5.10 19.73
CA ASN A 115 -15.03 -4.03 20.08
C ASN A 115 -15.49 -3.25 18.85
N ARG A 116 -14.59 -2.94 17.91
CA ARG A 116 -14.93 -2.31 16.63
C ARG A 116 -15.91 -3.17 15.84
N ALA A 117 -15.70 -4.49 15.76
CA ALA A 117 -16.65 -5.42 15.15
C ALA A 117 -18.06 -5.29 15.73
N ALA A 118 -18.19 -5.13 17.04
CA ALA A 118 -19.49 -4.98 17.69
C ALA A 118 -20.20 -3.67 17.31
N ALA A 119 -19.45 -2.56 17.21
CA ALA A 119 -19.96 -1.28 16.77
C ALA A 119 -20.36 -1.32 15.27
N LEU A 120 -19.53 -1.93 14.44
CA LEU A 120 -19.80 -2.12 13.01
C LEU A 120 -21.06 -2.97 12.76
N MET A 121 -21.31 -4.00 13.58
CA MET A 121 -22.54 -4.79 13.49
C MET A 121 -23.80 -3.98 13.81
N LYS A 122 -23.74 -2.97 14.70
CA LYS A 122 -24.88 -2.06 14.96
C LYS A 122 -25.18 -1.17 13.74
N LEU A 123 -24.14 -0.85 12.98
CA LEU A 123 -24.21 -0.07 11.74
C LEU A 123 -24.40 -0.92 10.47
N GLU A 124 -24.64 -2.23 10.61
CA GLU A 124 -24.84 -3.17 9.51
C GLU A 124 -23.63 -3.34 8.53
N TYR A 125 -22.44 -2.87 8.92
CA TYR A 125 -21.17 -3.13 8.22
C TYR A 125 -20.65 -4.54 8.52
N TYR A 126 -21.42 -5.55 8.12
CA TYR A 126 -21.17 -6.95 8.48
C TYR A 126 -19.89 -7.52 7.86
N LYS A 127 -19.50 -7.04 6.67
CA LYS A 127 -18.26 -7.47 5.98
C LYS A 127 -17.01 -7.04 6.75
N GLU A 128 -16.99 -5.78 7.18
CA GLU A 128 -15.91 -5.17 7.95
C GLU A 128 -15.88 -5.75 9.37
N ALA A 129 -17.05 -5.93 10.00
CA ALA A 129 -17.17 -6.57 11.31
C ALA A 129 -16.64 -8.02 11.29
N HIS A 130 -16.98 -8.80 10.27
CA HIS A 130 -16.44 -10.15 10.09
C HIS A 130 -14.90 -10.14 9.97
N SER A 131 -14.36 -9.19 9.21
CA SER A 131 -12.90 -9.02 9.07
C SER A 131 -12.24 -8.68 10.40
N ASP A 132 -12.83 -7.78 11.20
CA ASP A 132 -12.35 -7.45 12.53
C ASP A 132 -12.42 -8.63 13.50
N CYS A 133 -13.46 -9.47 13.44
CA CYS A 133 -13.53 -10.71 14.21
C CYS A 133 -12.34 -11.63 13.88
N LYS A 134 -12.01 -11.78 12.60
CA LYS A 134 -10.84 -12.56 12.17
C LYS A 134 -9.53 -11.94 12.68
N CYS A 135 -9.37 -10.62 12.62
CA CYS A 135 -8.18 -9.93 13.13
C CYS A 135 -8.02 -10.07 14.64
N ALA A 136 -9.11 -9.99 15.40
CA ALA A 136 -9.09 -10.23 16.83
C ALA A 136 -8.56 -11.63 17.16
N ARG A 137 -8.99 -12.65 16.43
CA ARG A 137 -8.55 -14.04 16.62
C ARG A 137 -7.10 -14.31 16.25
N LEU A 138 -6.59 -13.62 15.24
CA LEU A 138 -5.19 -13.72 14.80
C LEU A 138 -4.23 -12.98 15.74
N THR A 139 -4.78 -12.28 16.75
CA THR A 139 -4.02 -11.60 17.80
C THR A 139 -4.08 -12.43 19.10
N ASN A 140 -3.26 -12.08 20.10
CA ASN A 140 -3.28 -12.67 21.45
C ASN A 140 -4.58 -12.35 22.24
N TYR A 141 -5.75 -12.58 21.65
CA TYR A 141 -7.04 -12.35 22.28
C TYR A 141 -7.33 -13.39 23.36
N PRO A 142 -7.92 -13.01 24.52
CA PRO A 142 -8.14 -13.95 25.61
C PRO A 142 -9.04 -15.12 25.19
N LYS A 143 -8.55 -16.36 25.39
CA LYS A 143 -9.30 -17.60 25.08
C LYS A 143 -10.69 -17.62 25.71
N SER A 144 -10.82 -17.12 26.94
CA SER A 144 -12.10 -17.06 27.67
C SER A 144 -13.15 -16.16 27.01
N LYS A 145 -12.75 -15.20 26.18
CA LYS A 145 -13.65 -14.28 25.46
C LYS A 145 -13.84 -14.68 24.00
N LEU A 146 -13.11 -15.68 23.50
CA LEU A 146 -13.03 -16.00 22.08
C LEU A 146 -14.38 -16.46 21.49
N PHE A 147 -15.21 -17.15 22.28
CA PHE A 147 -16.57 -17.52 21.87
C PHE A 147 -17.38 -16.30 21.42
N LYS A 148 -17.25 -15.17 22.13
CA LYS A 148 -17.99 -13.93 21.81
C LYS A 148 -17.61 -13.39 20.43
N VAL A 149 -16.34 -13.53 20.04
CA VAL A 149 -15.84 -13.08 18.73
C VAL A 149 -16.29 -14.02 17.62
N LEU A 150 -16.19 -15.34 17.83
CA LEU A 150 -16.66 -16.34 16.86
C LEU A 150 -18.16 -16.28 16.65
N TYR A 151 -18.94 -16.08 17.72
CA TYR A 151 -20.39 -15.90 17.63
C TYR A 151 -20.75 -14.69 16.74
N ARG A 152 -20.06 -13.56 16.92
CA ARG A 152 -20.23 -12.37 16.07
C ARG A 152 -19.86 -12.65 14.62
N GLN A 153 -18.78 -13.38 14.40
CA GLN A 153 -18.32 -13.78 13.05
C GLN A 153 -19.42 -14.59 12.33
N ALA A 154 -19.95 -15.62 12.98
CA ALA A 154 -21.07 -16.42 12.44
C ALA A 154 -22.33 -15.57 12.18
N CYS A 155 -22.68 -14.67 13.10
CA CYS A 155 -23.77 -13.72 12.89
C CYS A 155 -23.55 -12.84 11.65
N CYS A 156 -22.33 -12.34 11.44
CA CYS A 156 -22.02 -11.56 10.23
C CYS A 156 -22.16 -12.41 8.96
N SER A 157 -21.70 -13.66 8.97
CA SER A 157 -21.83 -14.58 7.83
C SER A 157 -23.30 -14.87 7.49
N ILE A 158 -24.18 -14.96 8.51
CA ILE A 158 -25.63 -15.06 8.30
C ILE A 158 -26.17 -13.81 7.58
N GLN A 159 -25.80 -12.61 8.05
CA GLN A 159 -26.28 -11.35 7.46
C GLN A 159 -25.74 -11.10 6.04
N LEU A 160 -24.56 -11.61 5.73
CA LEU A 160 -23.96 -11.58 4.38
C LEU A 160 -24.51 -12.68 3.45
N GLU A 161 -25.37 -13.56 3.96
CA GLU A 161 -25.93 -14.72 3.25
C GLU A 161 -24.85 -15.68 2.69
N ASP A 162 -23.65 -15.69 3.30
CA ASP A 162 -22.54 -16.56 2.89
C ASP A 162 -22.56 -17.87 3.69
N LEU A 163 -23.35 -18.83 3.18
CA LEU A 163 -23.50 -20.15 3.82
C LEU A 163 -22.15 -20.89 3.93
N LYS A 164 -21.26 -20.75 2.95
CA LYS A 164 -19.95 -21.42 2.95
C LYS A 164 -19.06 -20.88 4.06
N GLN A 165 -19.09 -19.57 4.29
CA GLN A 165 -18.34 -18.96 5.38
C GLN A 165 -18.98 -19.27 6.73
N LEU A 166 -20.31 -19.25 6.84
CA LEU A 166 -21.03 -19.63 8.05
C LEU A 166 -20.69 -21.06 8.52
N GLU A 167 -20.67 -22.03 7.61
CA GLU A 167 -20.30 -23.42 7.95
C GLU A 167 -18.88 -23.53 8.52
N LYS A 168 -17.93 -22.72 8.01
CA LYS A 168 -16.57 -22.65 8.57
C LYS A 168 -16.58 -22.05 9.97
N ASP A 169 -17.32 -20.96 10.17
CA ASP A 169 -17.41 -20.27 11.44
C ASP A 169 -18.03 -21.17 12.53
N LEU A 170 -19.09 -21.91 12.18
CA LEU A 170 -19.72 -22.89 13.08
C LEU A 170 -18.76 -24.00 13.50
N LYS A 171 -18.00 -24.55 12.54
CA LYS A 171 -16.97 -25.56 12.83
C LYS A 171 -15.90 -25.04 13.79
N GLU A 172 -15.50 -23.78 13.64
CA GLU A 172 -14.54 -23.16 14.54
C GLU A 172 -15.10 -22.92 15.95
N ILE A 173 -16.39 -22.57 16.05
CA ILE A 173 -17.10 -22.51 17.34
C ILE A 173 -17.08 -23.87 18.01
N ASP A 174 -17.46 -24.94 17.30
CA ASP A 174 -17.49 -26.30 17.85
C ASP A 174 -16.12 -26.74 18.36
N ASN A 175 -15.06 -26.52 17.58
CA ASN A 175 -13.69 -26.83 17.99
C ASN A 175 -13.30 -26.11 19.30
N LEU A 176 -13.63 -24.82 19.43
CA LEU A 176 -13.33 -24.05 20.65
C LEU A 176 -14.11 -24.57 21.86
N LEU A 177 -15.39 -24.86 21.68
CA LEU A 177 -16.27 -25.33 22.75
C LEU A 177 -15.83 -26.70 23.27
N ASP A 178 -15.35 -27.57 22.38
CA ASP A 178 -14.86 -28.89 22.71
C ASP A 178 -13.48 -28.82 23.38
N GLU A 179 -12.56 -27.97 22.89
CA GLU A 179 -11.24 -27.71 23.50
C GLU A 179 -11.40 -27.23 24.96
N LEU A 180 -12.29 -26.25 25.18
CA LEU A 180 -12.46 -25.62 26.49
C LEU A 180 -13.53 -26.28 27.36
N LYS A 181 -14.29 -27.24 26.83
CA LYS A 181 -15.41 -27.92 27.51
C LYS A 181 -16.49 -26.98 28.05
N ILE A 182 -16.77 -25.88 27.32
CA ILE A 182 -17.68 -24.79 27.75
C ILE A 182 -19.02 -24.75 27.01
N ARG A 183 -19.37 -25.80 26.24
CA ARG A 183 -20.62 -25.85 25.45
C ARG A 183 -21.88 -25.54 26.27
N HIS A 184 -21.94 -26.00 27.52
CA HIS A 184 -23.06 -25.77 28.43
C HIS A 184 -23.28 -24.28 28.77
N LEU A 185 -22.24 -23.45 28.74
CA LEU A 185 -22.31 -22.01 29.04
C LEU A 185 -22.95 -21.18 27.91
N HIS A 186 -23.09 -21.76 26.71
CA HIS A 186 -23.49 -21.04 25.50
C HIS A 186 -24.64 -21.72 24.74
N SER A 187 -25.38 -22.60 25.40
CA SER A 187 -26.45 -23.42 24.80
C SER A 187 -27.51 -22.60 24.05
N ASP A 188 -27.95 -21.47 24.60
CA ASP A 188 -28.98 -20.62 23.98
C ASP A 188 -28.46 -19.90 22.73
N SER A 189 -27.21 -19.42 22.78
CA SER A 189 -26.56 -18.80 21.62
C SER A 189 -26.39 -19.80 20.47
N LEU A 190 -26.05 -21.06 20.79
CA LEU A 190 -25.91 -22.13 19.81
C LEU A 190 -27.24 -22.53 19.18
N LYS A 191 -28.31 -22.64 19.98
CA LYS A 191 -29.66 -22.89 19.45
C LYS A 191 -30.07 -21.80 18.47
N LYS A 192 -29.83 -20.53 18.81
CA LYS A 192 -30.12 -19.41 17.92
C LYS A 192 -29.36 -19.51 16.60
N LEU A 193 -28.05 -19.78 16.62
CA LEU A 193 -27.26 -19.96 15.39
C LEU A 193 -27.75 -21.15 14.57
N SER A 194 -28.13 -22.25 15.21
CA SER A 194 -28.65 -23.43 14.51
C SER A 194 -29.96 -23.14 13.78
N ILE A 195 -30.87 -22.37 14.39
CA ILE A 195 -32.13 -21.97 13.75
C ILE A 195 -31.82 -21.09 12.53
N GLN A 196 -31.00 -20.05 12.70
CA GLN A 196 -30.65 -19.13 11.62
C GLN A 196 -29.90 -19.80 10.46
N HIS A 197 -29.07 -20.81 10.77
CA HIS A 197 -28.38 -21.61 9.77
C HIS A 197 -29.37 -22.39 8.89
N GLU A 198 -30.35 -23.08 9.49
CA GLU A 198 -31.36 -23.81 8.72
C GLU A 198 -32.27 -22.86 7.91
N GLU A 199 -32.65 -21.72 8.49
CA GLU A 199 -33.41 -20.68 7.77
C GLU A 199 -32.67 -20.18 6.53
N LEU A 200 -31.37 -19.86 6.65
CA LEU A 200 -30.55 -19.41 5.53
C LEU A 200 -30.40 -20.52 4.47
N LYS A 201 -30.21 -21.76 4.89
CA LYS A 201 -30.06 -22.92 3.99
C LYS A 201 -31.33 -23.16 3.18
N GLU A 202 -32.50 -23.07 3.79
CA GLU A 202 -33.78 -23.17 3.08
C GLU A 202 -34.01 -21.98 2.15
N LYS A 203 -33.68 -20.76 2.59
CA LYS A 203 -33.74 -19.55 1.75
C LYS A 203 -32.94 -19.72 0.46
N LEU A 204 -31.67 -20.13 0.55
CA LEU A 204 -30.80 -20.28 -0.63
C LEU A 204 -31.27 -21.40 -1.59
N LYS A 205 -31.77 -22.53 -1.06
CA LYS A 205 -32.37 -23.59 -1.90
C LYS A 205 -33.58 -23.11 -2.70
N SER A 206 -34.33 -22.14 -2.19
CA SER A 206 -35.49 -21.57 -2.87
C SER A 206 -35.09 -20.58 -3.98
N THR A 207 -33.99 -19.84 -3.80
CA THR A 207 -33.48 -18.83 -4.74
C THR A 207 -32.79 -19.43 -5.97
N ASP A 208 -32.11 -20.57 -5.83
CA ASP A 208 -31.42 -21.28 -6.94
C ASP A 208 -32.37 -21.75 -8.07
N LYS A 209 -33.69 -21.69 -7.88
CA LYS A 209 -34.69 -22.04 -8.91
C LYS A 209 -35.07 -20.88 -9.83
N SER A 210 -34.60 -19.64 -9.58
CA SER A 210 -34.97 -18.48 -10.39
C SER A 210 -33.87 -17.42 -10.44
N SER A 211 -32.77 -17.66 -11.16
CA SER A 211 -32.00 -16.61 -11.88
C SER A 211 -30.63 -17.14 -12.34
N ASN A 212 -30.58 -17.63 -13.58
CA ASN A 212 -29.36 -17.51 -14.38
C ASN A 212 -29.45 -16.17 -15.14
N SER A 213 -29.01 -15.09 -14.51
CA SER A 213 -28.55 -13.92 -15.27
C SER A 213 -27.20 -13.50 -14.70
N SER A 214 -26.14 -14.10 -15.23
CA SER A 214 -24.79 -13.60 -15.06
C SER A 214 -24.74 -12.18 -15.63
N CYS A 215 -24.51 -11.21 -14.74
CA CYS A 215 -24.03 -9.89 -15.12
C CYS A 215 -22.65 -10.07 -15.75
N GLU A 216 -22.63 -10.16 -17.08
CA GLU A 216 -21.41 -10.04 -17.86
C GLU A 216 -20.78 -8.69 -17.53
N SER A 217 -19.54 -8.72 -17.07
CA SER A 217 -18.73 -7.52 -16.92
C SER A 217 -18.67 -6.83 -18.27
N VAL A 218 -19.34 -5.68 -18.36
CA VAL A 218 -19.28 -4.80 -19.52
C VAL A 218 -17.82 -4.36 -19.70
N CYS A 219 -17.13 -4.97 -20.66
CA CYS A 219 -15.94 -4.40 -21.28
C CYS A 219 -16.43 -3.17 -22.06
N ALA A 220 -16.45 -2.02 -21.39
CA ALA A 220 -17.00 -0.79 -21.94
C ALA A 220 -16.12 -0.29 -23.09
N ALA A 221 -16.77 -0.19 -24.26
CA ALA A 221 -16.33 0.32 -25.55
C ALA A 221 -15.12 1.29 -25.53
N GLU A 222 -14.02 0.86 -26.14
CA GLU A 222 -13.02 1.76 -26.70
C GLU A 222 -13.56 2.26 -28.04
N LYS A 223 -13.84 3.56 -28.18
CA LYS A 223 -13.83 4.13 -29.52
C LYS A 223 -12.49 3.81 -30.15
N LYS A 224 -12.47 3.61 -31.48
CA LYS A 224 -11.21 3.51 -32.22
C LYS A 224 -10.50 4.85 -32.14
N LEU A 225 -9.78 5.07 -31.05
CA LEU A 225 -8.78 6.10 -30.92
C LEU A 225 -7.57 5.62 -31.73
N THR A 226 -6.93 6.55 -32.42
CA THR A 226 -5.63 6.28 -33.03
C THR A 226 -4.61 7.20 -32.39
N ASP A 227 -3.52 6.62 -31.93
CA ASP A 227 -2.37 7.39 -31.52
C ASP A 227 -1.64 7.93 -32.75
N LYS A 228 -1.26 9.20 -32.69
CA LYS A 228 -0.39 9.86 -33.66
C LYS A 228 0.76 10.52 -32.93
N GLN A 229 1.84 10.78 -33.67
CA GLN A 229 2.96 11.53 -33.17
C GLN A 229 3.36 12.59 -34.18
N THR A 230 3.61 13.81 -33.69
CA THR A 230 4.22 14.88 -34.49
C THR A 230 5.36 15.51 -33.72
N VAL A 231 6.26 16.19 -34.43
CA VAL A 231 7.38 16.93 -33.81
C VAL A 231 6.86 18.01 -32.85
N LEU A 232 5.75 18.67 -33.18
CA LEU A 232 5.24 19.81 -32.43
C LEU A 232 4.36 19.40 -31.24
N ASN A 233 3.52 18.37 -31.38
CA ASN A 233 2.55 17.96 -30.36
C ASN A 233 2.96 16.72 -29.58
N GLY A 234 4.13 16.12 -29.85
CA GLY A 234 4.50 14.84 -29.28
C GLY A 234 3.50 13.74 -29.66
N ARG A 235 3.26 12.80 -28.73
CA ARG A 235 2.27 11.72 -28.88
C ARG A 235 0.88 12.23 -28.44
N PHE A 236 -0.13 12.02 -29.26
CA PHE A 236 -1.51 12.42 -28.97
C PHE A 236 -2.50 11.44 -29.61
N SER A 237 -3.68 11.28 -29.01
CA SER A 237 -4.73 10.39 -29.51
C SER A 237 -5.81 11.18 -30.24
N ILE A 238 -6.31 10.63 -31.35
CA ILE A 238 -7.40 11.22 -32.16
C ILE A 238 -8.60 10.27 -32.16
N ALA A 239 -9.78 10.80 -31.91
CA ALA A 239 -11.04 10.08 -32.13
C ALA A 239 -11.33 9.92 -33.63
N LEU A 240 -11.54 8.69 -34.09
CA LEU A 240 -11.92 8.42 -35.47
C LEU A 240 -13.41 8.70 -35.75
N GLU A 241 -14.20 8.92 -34.71
CA GLU A 241 -15.65 9.15 -34.79
C GLU A 241 -16.06 10.27 -33.81
N PRO A 242 -17.15 11.03 -34.08
CA PRO A 242 -17.64 12.08 -33.17
C PRO A 242 -17.95 11.54 -31.77
N ILE A 243 -17.56 12.28 -30.72
CA ILE A 243 -17.82 11.95 -29.32
C ILE A 243 -19.10 12.65 -28.86
N SER A 244 -20.08 11.88 -28.37
CA SER A 244 -21.32 12.44 -27.82
C SER A 244 -21.07 13.02 -26.43
N PRO A 245 -21.90 13.98 -25.97
CA PRO A 245 -21.85 14.42 -24.57
C PRO A 245 -21.95 13.23 -23.61
N ASP A 246 -21.16 13.27 -22.53
CA ASP A 246 -21.10 12.27 -21.45
C ASP A 246 -20.67 10.85 -21.85
N GLU A 247 -20.15 10.66 -23.06
CA GLU A 247 -19.66 9.37 -23.54
C GLU A 247 -18.26 9.03 -22.98
N LEU A 248 -18.07 7.78 -22.54
CA LEU A 248 -16.78 7.29 -22.06
C LEU A 248 -15.77 7.25 -23.23
N ILE A 249 -14.63 7.94 -23.06
CA ILE A 249 -13.57 8.01 -24.08
C ILE A 249 -12.51 6.92 -23.86
N VAL A 250 -11.93 6.89 -22.66
CA VAL A 250 -10.88 5.93 -22.26
C VAL A 250 -11.11 5.53 -20.81
N LYS A 251 -10.87 4.26 -20.50
CA LYS A 251 -10.76 3.77 -19.14
C LYS A 251 -9.55 2.84 -19.06
N GLU A 252 -8.55 3.25 -18.27
CA GLU A 252 -7.37 2.43 -18.02
C GLU A 252 -7.19 2.16 -16.52
N LYS A 253 -6.51 1.07 -16.20
CA LYS A 253 -6.05 0.79 -14.84
C LYS A 253 -4.67 1.43 -14.67
N ALA A 254 -4.54 2.31 -13.67
CA ALA A 254 -3.25 2.87 -13.31
C ALA A 254 -2.24 1.75 -13.01
N PHE A 255 -1.03 1.85 -13.57
CA PHE A 255 0.03 0.86 -13.33
C PHE A 255 0.48 0.86 -11.86
N ALA A 256 0.64 2.05 -11.29
CA ALA A 256 0.97 2.29 -9.90
C ALA A 256 0.31 3.60 -9.46
N PHE A 257 0.05 3.72 -8.15
CA PHE A 257 -0.41 4.96 -7.53
C PHE A 257 0.07 5.03 -6.09
N ILE A 258 0.08 6.23 -5.53
CA ILE A 258 0.25 6.49 -4.10
C ILE A 258 -0.77 7.55 -3.67
N PRO A 259 -1.23 7.55 -2.41
CA PRO A 259 -1.89 8.71 -1.85
C PRO A 259 -0.91 9.89 -1.76
N VAL A 260 -1.36 11.09 -2.11
CA VAL A 260 -0.58 12.31 -1.87
C VAL A 260 -0.88 12.78 -0.46
N TYR A 261 0.13 12.76 0.39
CA TYR A 261 -0.02 13.09 1.79
C TYR A 261 0.02 14.60 2.00
N GLN A 262 -0.96 15.15 2.73
CA GLN A 262 -0.92 16.54 3.16
C GLN A 262 -0.25 16.63 4.54
N SER A 263 0.73 17.53 4.68
CA SER A 263 1.55 17.70 5.89
C SER A 263 0.80 18.27 7.11
N PHE A 264 -0.51 18.55 6.98
CA PHE A 264 -1.28 19.34 7.95
C PHE A 264 -2.54 18.64 8.48
N ASP A 265 -2.78 17.37 8.16
CA ASP A 265 -3.96 16.68 8.72
C ASP A 265 -3.76 16.45 10.23
N PRO A 266 -4.65 16.96 11.10
CA PRO A 266 -4.59 16.71 12.53
C PRO A 266 -4.86 15.24 12.90
N ASP A 267 -5.49 14.43 12.02
CA ASP A 267 -5.63 12.99 12.25
C ASP A 267 -4.47 12.21 11.60
N PRO A 268 -3.64 11.48 12.38
CA PRO A 268 -2.52 10.72 11.83
C PRO A 268 -2.94 9.50 11.01
N ILE A 269 -4.24 9.22 10.90
CA ILE A 269 -4.80 8.05 10.23
C ILE A 269 -5.04 8.35 8.75
N ASP A 270 -4.22 7.75 7.86
CA ASP A 270 -4.52 7.76 6.44
C ASP A 270 -5.81 6.98 6.16
N VAL A 271 -6.74 7.56 5.42
CA VAL A 271 -7.99 6.89 5.02
C VAL A 271 -7.90 6.22 3.66
N HIS A 272 -6.89 6.53 2.84
CA HIS A 272 -6.78 5.99 1.48
C HIS A 272 -6.14 4.58 1.48
N CYS A 273 -6.76 3.65 0.76
CA CYS A 273 -6.25 2.30 0.61
C CYS A 273 -4.99 2.28 -0.26
N GLN A 274 -3.89 1.74 0.27
CA GLN A 274 -2.60 1.65 -0.42
C GLN A 274 -2.57 0.64 -1.59
N ASN A 275 -3.63 -0.15 -1.79
CA ASN A 275 -3.75 -1.15 -2.85
C ASN A 275 -4.78 -0.79 -3.93
N CYS A 276 -5.95 -0.27 -3.54
CA CYS A 276 -7.07 -0.01 -4.47
C CYS A 276 -7.49 1.45 -4.58
N ALA A 277 -6.80 2.37 -3.89
CA ALA A 277 -7.08 3.81 -3.84
C ALA A 277 -8.45 4.20 -3.25
N ALA A 278 -9.27 3.24 -2.81
CA ALA A 278 -10.54 3.54 -2.16
C ALA A 278 -10.32 4.36 -0.88
N THR A 279 -11.14 5.39 -0.69
CA THR A 279 -11.22 6.15 0.56
C THR A 279 -12.03 5.36 1.58
N ASN A 280 -11.41 5.00 2.69
CA ASN A 280 -12.00 4.12 3.69
C ASN A 280 -12.60 4.92 4.83
N ILE A 281 -13.84 4.61 5.15
CA ILE A 281 -14.50 5.08 6.38
C ILE A 281 -14.03 4.23 7.58
N ILE A 282 -13.63 2.97 7.33
CA ILE A 282 -13.15 2.01 8.33
C ILE A 282 -11.75 1.54 7.92
N PRO A 283 -10.70 2.33 8.16
CA PRO A 283 -9.36 1.98 7.72
C PRO A 283 -8.82 0.76 8.47
N PHE A 284 -8.11 -0.09 7.73
CA PHE A 284 -7.38 -1.24 8.22
C PHE A 284 -5.88 -0.96 8.18
N PRO A 285 -5.20 -0.76 9.32
CA PRO A 285 -3.77 -0.42 9.33
C PRO A 285 -2.87 -1.64 9.15
N CYS A 286 -1.71 -1.42 8.53
CA CYS A 286 -0.58 -2.32 8.72
C CYS A 286 -0.19 -2.35 10.21
N VAL A 287 -0.07 -3.54 10.79
CA VAL A 287 0.27 -3.72 12.21
C VAL A 287 1.71 -3.33 12.56
N ASP A 288 2.59 -3.23 11.57
CA ASP A 288 4.01 -2.89 11.76
C ASP A 288 4.26 -1.39 11.64
N CYS A 289 3.88 -0.75 10.53
CA CYS A 289 4.11 0.70 10.34
C CYS A 289 2.98 1.60 10.82
N LYS A 290 1.81 1.04 11.20
CA LYS A 290 0.65 1.79 11.75
C LYS A 290 0.19 3.00 10.95
N ARG A 291 0.58 3.08 9.68
CA ARG A 291 0.37 4.26 8.82
C ARG A 291 -0.22 3.88 7.48
N ALA A 292 0.40 2.92 6.79
CA ALA A 292 -0.20 2.34 5.59
C ALA A 292 -1.58 1.74 5.92
N SER A 293 -2.61 2.28 5.27
CA SER A 293 -4.01 1.90 5.45
C SER A 293 -4.57 1.14 4.26
N TYR A 294 -5.54 0.29 4.53
CA TYR A 294 -6.21 -0.55 3.54
C TYR A 294 -7.72 -0.55 3.79
N CYS A 295 -8.50 -0.93 2.78
CA CYS A 295 -9.94 -1.15 2.94
C CYS A 295 -10.26 -2.46 3.68
N GLY A 296 -9.25 -3.31 3.92
CA GLY A 296 -9.39 -4.56 4.64
C GLY A 296 -8.26 -5.54 4.37
N PRO A 297 -8.34 -6.76 4.94
CA PRO A 297 -7.26 -7.74 4.86
C PRO A 297 -6.91 -8.21 3.44
N SER A 298 -7.85 -8.23 2.49
CA SER A 298 -7.57 -8.65 1.10
C SER A 298 -6.56 -7.70 0.45
N CYS A 299 -6.86 -6.41 0.45
CA CYS A 299 -5.98 -5.37 -0.09
C CYS A 299 -4.62 -5.32 0.61
N PHE A 300 -4.56 -5.55 1.93
CA PHE A 300 -3.29 -5.72 2.62
C PHE A 300 -2.48 -6.89 2.07
N ASN A 301 -3.12 -8.06 1.90
CA ASN A 301 -2.44 -9.27 1.42
C ASN A 301 -2.01 -9.17 -0.04
N GLU A 302 -2.76 -8.48 -0.89
CA GLU A 302 -2.39 -8.21 -2.28
C GLU A 302 -1.19 -7.26 -2.37
N HIS A 303 -1.13 -6.24 -1.52
CA HIS A 303 -0.06 -5.27 -1.50
C HIS A 303 1.18 -5.72 -0.70
N LYS A 304 1.10 -6.80 0.09
CA LYS A 304 2.14 -7.20 1.05
C LYS A 304 3.55 -7.33 0.45
N GLU A 305 3.65 -7.84 -0.77
CA GLU A 305 4.93 -8.11 -1.45
C GLU A 305 5.63 -6.80 -1.86
N ILE A 306 4.87 -5.73 -2.08
CA ILE A 306 5.40 -4.39 -2.31
C ILE A 306 5.59 -3.69 -0.95
N HIS A 307 4.57 -3.72 -0.09
CA HIS A 307 4.55 -3.05 1.19
C HIS A 307 5.72 -3.47 2.10
N GLN A 308 6.20 -4.71 2.02
CA GLN A 308 7.37 -5.13 2.80
C GLN A 308 8.60 -4.24 2.57
N PHE A 309 8.75 -3.68 1.37
CA PHE A 309 9.81 -2.74 1.02
C PHE A 309 9.45 -1.29 1.32
N GLU A 310 8.18 -0.99 1.57
CA GLU A 310 7.71 0.36 1.91
C GLU A 310 7.47 0.60 3.40
N CYS A 311 7.25 -0.48 4.17
CA CYS A 311 6.77 -0.46 5.54
C CYS A 311 7.71 0.34 6.46
N SER A 312 9.03 0.17 6.29
CA SER A 312 10.04 0.93 7.04
C SER A 312 9.98 2.43 6.74
N GLY A 313 9.73 2.80 5.49
CA GLY A 313 9.57 4.19 5.05
C GLY A 313 8.30 4.82 5.65
N TYR A 314 7.19 4.07 5.70
CA TYR A 314 5.97 4.53 6.38
C TYR A 314 6.23 4.77 7.86
N LYS A 315 6.90 3.81 8.52
CA LYS A 315 7.26 3.90 9.95
C LYS A 315 8.13 5.13 10.25
N LYS A 316 8.94 5.57 9.30
CA LYS A 316 9.85 6.72 9.44
C LYS A 316 9.35 8.00 8.79
N HIS A 317 8.06 8.06 8.43
CA HIS A 317 7.48 9.22 7.74
C HIS A 317 8.15 9.59 6.39
N LEU A 318 9.03 8.74 5.84
CA LEU A 318 9.84 9.04 4.66
C LEU A 318 8.99 9.44 3.44
N TRP A 319 7.89 8.73 3.21
CA TRP A 319 7.03 8.95 2.04
C TRP A 319 6.34 10.32 2.04
N TYR A 320 6.24 10.96 3.21
CA TYR A 320 5.65 12.29 3.37
C TYR A 320 6.70 13.39 3.13
N GLU A 321 7.98 13.08 3.36
CA GLU A 321 9.10 13.99 3.12
C GLU A 321 9.48 14.09 1.64
N ILE A 322 9.27 13.02 0.86
CA ILE A 322 9.78 12.94 -0.52
C ILE A 322 8.68 13.12 -1.59
N GLY A 323 7.43 13.28 -1.14
CA GLY A 323 6.27 13.53 -2.00
C GLY A 323 6.12 12.51 -3.14
N ILE A 324 5.96 13.01 -4.36
CA ILE A 324 5.72 12.18 -5.55
C ILE A 324 6.88 11.24 -5.88
N ALA A 325 8.09 11.45 -5.35
CA ALA A 325 9.20 10.51 -5.53
C ALA A 325 8.90 9.12 -4.93
N HIS A 326 7.94 9.02 -3.99
CA HIS A 326 7.42 7.73 -3.53
C HIS A 326 6.77 6.93 -4.68
N LEU A 327 6.09 7.59 -5.63
CA LEU A 327 5.47 6.94 -6.77
C LEU A 327 6.52 6.31 -7.70
N ALA A 328 7.70 6.91 -7.83
CA ALA A 328 8.79 6.32 -8.61
C ALA A 328 9.29 5.01 -7.99
N VAL A 329 9.44 4.96 -6.66
CA VAL A 329 9.78 3.74 -5.94
C VAL A 329 8.67 2.69 -6.07
N ARG A 330 7.40 3.08 -5.86
CA ARG A 330 6.24 2.19 -6.00
C ARG A 330 6.15 1.60 -7.42
N THR A 331 6.34 2.43 -8.44
CA THR A 331 6.32 2.01 -9.85
C THR A 331 7.41 0.98 -10.12
N MET A 332 8.62 1.22 -9.63
CA MET A 332 9.71 0.24 -9.74
C MET A 332 9.35 -1.09 -9.06
N LEU A 333 8.84 -1.04 -7.82
CA LEU A 333 8.45 -2.24 -7.07
C LEU A 333 7.31 -3.03 -7.73
N CYS A 334 6.34 -2.34 -8.35
CA CYS A 334 5.25 -3.01 -9.08
C CYS A 334 5.74 -3.77 -10.32
N GLY A 335 6.78 -3.29 -10.99
CA GLY A 335 7.23 -3.81 -12.27
C GLY A 335 8.48 -4.71 -12.24
N ILE A 336 9.27 -4.65 -11.17
CA ILE A 336 10.60 -5.28 -11.14
C ILE A 336 10.56 -6.80 -11.34
N ASP A 337 9.57 -7.49 -10.79
CA ASP A 337 9.45 -8.94 -10.93
C ASP A 337 9.18 -9.36 -12.39
N GLU A 338 8.30 -8.64 -13.10
CA GLU A 338 8.03 -8.84 -14.52
C GLU A 338 9.27 -8.55 -15.37
N LEU A 339 9.98 -7.46 -15.08
CA LEU A 339 11.24 -7.13 -15.76
C LEU A 339 12.27 -8.25 -15.58
N MET A 340 12.43 -8.76 -14.36
CA MET A 340 13.42 -9.79 -14.08
C MET A 340 13.06 -11.16 -14.65
N GLU A 341 11.78 -11.48 -14.81
CA GLU A 341 11.33 -12.66 -15.55
C GLU A 341 11.77 -12.60 -17.02
N ARG A 342 11.62 -11.42 -17.64
CA ARG A 342 12.06 -11.17 -19.03
C ARG A 342 13.56 -11.14 -19.19
N LEU A 343 14.29 -10.66 -18.18
CA LEU A 343 15.76 -10.69 -18.16
C LEU A 343 16.33 -12.02 -17.62
N SER A 344 15.51 -13.05 -17.49
CA SER A 344 15.92 -14.32 -16.88
C SER A 344 16.97 -15.09 -17.68
N HIS A 345 17.24 -14.77 -18.95
CA HIS A 345 18.36 -15.32 -19.73
C HIS A 345 19.69 -14.63 -19.47
N VAL A 346 19.68 -13.39 -18.96
CA VAL A 346 20.88 -12.57 -18.76
C VAL A 346 21.70 -13.06 -17.56
N ARG A 347 23.03 -13.11 -17.70
CA ARG A 347 23.95 -13.61 -16.67
C ARG A 347 25.20 -12.74 -16.55
N ASP A 348 25.76 -12.68 -15.35
CA ASP A 348 27.04 -12.04 -14.99
C ASP A 348 27.23 -10.64 -15.60
N THR A 349 26.14 -9.86 -15.63
CA THR A 349 26.06 -8.64 -16.41
C THR A 349 26.60 -7.42 -15.64
N THR A 350 26.90 -6.35 -16.37
CA THR A 350 27.15 -5.02 -15.79
C THR A 350 25.83 -4.28 -15.63
N SER A 351 25.80 -3.23 -14.80
CA SER A 351 24.62 -2.36 -14.71
C SER A 351 24.29 -1.74 -16.08
N LEU A 352 25.30 -1.42 -16.89
CA LEU A 352 25.14 -0.91 -18.26
C LEU A 352 24.57 -1.95 -19.23
N ALA A 353 25.09 -3.17 -19.23
CA ALA A 353 24.57 -4.21 -20.11
C ALA A 353 23.14 -4.63 -19.73
N ALA A 354 22.82 -4.70 -18.42
CA ALA A 354 21.45 -4.88 -17.95
C ALA A 354 20.51 -3.76 -18.38
N TRP A 355 20.98 -2.51 -18.30
CA TRP A 355 20.22 -1.33 -18.73
C TRP A 355 19.91 -1.35 -20.22
N ASN A 356 20.91 -1.66 -21.05
CA ASN A 356 20.72 -1.75 -22.49
C ASN A 356 19.77 -2.89 -22.88
N GLU A 357 19.83 -4.04 -22.19
CA GLU A 357 18.89 -5.14 -22.41
C GLU A 357 17.47 -4.76 -21.95
N MET A 358 17.32 -4.06 -20.83
CA MET A 358 16.02 -3.53 -20.42
C MET A 358 15.44 -2.62 -21.52
N LEU A 359 16.24 -1.68 -22.04
CA LEU A 359 15.82 -0.76 -23.09
C LEU A 359 15.51 -1.45 -24.43
N SER A 360 16.10 -2.61 -24.74
CA SER A 360 15.81 -3.32 -25.97
C SER A 360 14.43 -4.01 -25.96
N ILE A 361 13.89 -4.29 -24.75
CA ILE A 361 12.62 -5.02 -24.58
C ILE A 361 11.43 -4.13 -24.21
N VAL A 362 11.60 -2.84 -23.89
CA VAL A 362 10.50 -1.97 -23.40
C VAL A 362 9.35 -1.76 -24.40
N ASP A 363 9.60 -2.00 -25.69
CA ASP A 363 8.60 -1.86 -26.75
C ASP A 363 7.81 -3.15 -27.04
N GLU A 364 8.09 -4.23 -26.33
CA GLU A 364 7.31 -5.47 -26.42
C GLU A 364 5.85 -5.25 -25.98
N THR A 365 4.91 -5.73 -26.79
CA THR A 365 3.47 -5.43 -26.63
C THR A 365 2.84 -6.09 -25.41
N ASP A 366 3.37 -7.23 -24.98
CA ASP A 366 2.95 -7.99 -23.81
C ASP A 366 3.79 -7.68 -22.56
N PHE A 367 4.44 -6.51 -22.53
CA PHE A 367 5.22 -6.01 -21.39
C PHE A 367 4.57 -4.78 -20.73
N PRO A 368 3.52 -4.94 -19.90
CA PRO A 368 2.90 -3.88 -19.13
C PRO A 368 3.87 -2.87 -18.50
N TYR A 369 4.92 -3.34 -17.80
CA TYR A 369 5.89 -2.43 -17.19
C TYR A 369 6.80 -1.73 -18.20
N GLY A 370 7.11 -2.37 -19.34
CA GLY A 370 7.81 -1.74 -20.47
C GLY A 370 7.13 -0.47 -20.97
N ARG A 371 5.79 -0.45 -20.99
CA ARG A 371 5.00 0.74 -21.36
C ARG A 371 5.26 1.94 -20.43
N VAL A 372 5.58 1.68 -19.16
CA VAL A 372 5.92 2.72 -18.19
C VAL A 372 7.41 3.08 -18.28
N LEU A 373 8.29 2.08 -18.41
CA LEU A 373 9.73 2.31 -18.59
C LEU A 373 10.04 3.15 -19.83
N LYS A 374 9.24 3.10 -20.89
CA LYS A 374 9.45 3.91 -22.10
C LYS A 374 8.88 5.32 -22.07
N LEU A 375 8.26 5.74 -20.97
CA LEU A 375 7.83 7.14 -20.81
C LEU A 375 9.05 8.07 -20.87
N VAL A 376 8.83 9.29 -21.36
CA VAL A 376 9.88 10.31 -21.53
C VAL A 376 10.22 10.89 -20.15
N THR A 377 11.51 11.02 -19.85
CA THR A 377 12.00 11.54 -18.56
C THR A 377 12.19 13.05 -18.54
N ASN A 378 12.14 13.70 -19.70
CA ASN A 378 12.41 15.13 -19.91
C ASN A 378 13.77 15.65 -19.39
N PHE A 379 14.67 14.78 -18.93
CA PHE A 379 15.97 15.15 -18.37
C PHE A 379 16.88 15.91 -19.34
N GLU A 380 16.72 15.69 -20.65
CA GLU A 380 17.45 16.45 -21.69
C GLU A 380 17.05 17.93 -21.72
N THR A 381 15.85 18.26 -21.22
CA THR A 381 15.29 19.62 -21.19
C THR A 381 15.22 20.24 -19.79
N SER A 382 15.46 19.44 -18.74
CA SER A 382 15.43 19.88 -17.34
C SER A 382 16.60 20.80 -17.01
N ASP A 383 16.40 21.68 -16.01
CA ASP A 383 17.52 22.43 -15.43
C ASP A 383 18.53 21.48 -14.77
N LYS A 384 19.80 21.88 -14.76
CA LYS A 384 20.88 21.05 -14.21
C LYS A 384 20.70 20.77 -12.71
N ASP A 385 20.12 21.72 -11.97
CA ASP A 385 19.87 21.56 -10.54
C ASP A 385 18.72 20.62 -10.27
N ASP A 386 17.67 20.69 -11.08
CA ASP A 386 16.54 19.77 -11.01
C ASP A 386 17.01 18.34 -11.32
N PHE A 387 17.78 18.16 -12.40
CA PHE A 387 18.36 16.86 -12.73
C PHE A 387 19.23 16.32 -11.58
N LEU A 388 20.15 17.13 -11.05
CA LEU A 388 20.95 16.73 -9.89
C LEU A 388 20.06 16.39 -8.67
N GLY A 389 19.00 17.16 -8.45
CA GLY A 389 18.01 16.92 -7.40
C GLY A 389 17.31 15.58 -7.53
N TYR A 390 16.90 15.21 -8.74
CA TYR A 390 16.29 13.91 -9.04
C TYR A 390 17.26 12.75 -8.82
N ILE A 391 18.51 12.86 -9.28
CA ILE A 391 19.53 11.81 -9.06
C ILE A 391 19.88 11.67 -7.57
N LEU A 392 19.96 12.77 -6.82
CA LEU A 392 20.17 12.72 -5.36
C LEU A 392 18.98 12.08 -4.64
N THR A 393 17.75 12.35 -5.09
CA THR A 393 16.53 11.73 -4.54
C THR A 393 16.49 10.22 -4.86
N ALA A 394 16.84 9.82 -6.08
CA ALA A 394 16.99 8.41 -6.45
C ALA A 394 18.10 7.71 -5.64
N THR A 395 19.20 8.42 -5.38
CA THR A 395 20.28 7.94 -4.50
C THR A 395 19.78 7.69 -3.08
N MET A 396 19.04 8.65 -2.51
CA MET A 396 18.42 8.49 -1.20
C MET A 396 17.46 7.29 -1.17
N ALA A 397 16.58 7.15 -2.16
CA ALA A 397 15.66 6.01 -2.26
C ALA A 397 16.40 4.67 -2.39
N THR A 398 17.51 4.64 -3.14
CA THR A 398 18.39 3.47 -3.26
C THR A 398 19.01 3.12 -1.91
N MET A 399 19.50 4.10 -1.16
CA MET A 399 20.07 3.89 0.18
C MET A 399 18.99 3.46 1.19
N TYR A 400 17.77 3.96 1.08
CA TYR A 400 16.62 3.46 1.84
C TYR A 400 16.39 1.97 1.57
N LEU A 401 16.25 1.56 0.30
CA LEU A 401 16.07 0.14 -0.04
C LEU A 401 17.22 -0.72 0.49
N ARG A 402 18.45 -0.19 0.46
CA ARG A 402 19.65 -0.87 0.95
C ARG A 402 19.69 -1.05 2.46
N ASN A 403 19.43 0.00 3.22
CA ASN A 403 19.71 0.04 4.65
C ASN A 403 18.47 -0.20 5.51
N ASN A 404 17.27 0.00 4.96
CA ASN A 404 16.01 -0.03 5.70
C ASN A 404 15.08 -1.16 5.27
N THR A 405 15.47 -1.96 4.27
CA THR A 405 14.70 -3.10 3.76
C THR A 405 15.62 -4.30 3.46
N HIS A 406 15.02 -5.44 3.09
CA HIS A 406 15.75 -6.61 2.59
C HIS A 406 15.77 -6.73 1.06
N PHE A 407 15.32 -5.71 0.31
CA PHE A 407 15.14 -5.73 -1.14
C PHE A 407 16.36 -6.29 -1.90
N PHE A 408 17.54 -5.68 -1.76
CA PHE A 408 18.74 -6.12 -2.50
C PHE A 408 19.21 -7.52 -2.11
N LYS A 409 19.01 -7.92 -0.85
CA LYS A 409 19.32 -9.29 -0.38
C LYS A 409 18.40 -10.30 -1.07
N GLU A 410 17.13 -9.95 -1.21
CA GLU A 410 16.13 -10.77 -1.91
C GLU A 410 16.42 -10.88 -3.40
N MET A 411 16.70 -9.75 -4.08
CA MET A 411 17.05 -9.73 -5.49
C MET A 411 18.30 -10.57 -5.78
N THR A 412 19.34 -10.43 -4.96
CA THR A 412 20.57 -11.24 -5.09
C THR A 412 20.31 -12.72 -4.83
N LYS A 413 19.40 -13.05 -3.91
CA LYS A 413 19.04 -14.45 -3.63
C LYS A 413 18.18 -15.06 -4.75
N LYS A 414 17.23 -14.31 -5.31
CA LYS A 414 16.32 -14.73 -6.37
C LYS A 414 17.04 -14.83 -7.72
N TYR A 415 17.99 -13.94 -7.98
CA TYR A 415 18.75 -13.84 -9.24
C TYR A 415 20.28 -13.83 -9.01
N PRO A 416 20.86 -14.90 -8.43
CA PRO A 416 22.25 -14.91 -7.97
C PRO A 416 23.29 -14.81 -9.10
N LYS A 417 22.89 -15.16 -10.33
CA LYS A 417 23.74 -15.10 -11.51
C LYS A 417 23.50 -13.85 -12.37
N PHE A 418 22.64 -12.92 -11.95
CA PHE A 418 22.33 -11.75 -12.77
C PHE A 418 23.45 -10.71 -12.64
N MET A 419 23.67 -10.15 -11.45
CA MET A 419 24.75 -9.20 -11.18
C MET A 419 25.17 -9.17 -9.71
N THR A 420 26.27 -8.48 -9.42
CA THR A 420 26.77 -8.27 -8.06
C THR A 420 25.98 -7.21 -7.31
N ASP A 421 26.07 -7.23 -5.98
CA ASP A 421 25.31 -6.38 -5.07
C ASP A 421 25.50 -4.87 -5.31
N SER A 422 26.72 -4.39 -5.53
CA SER A 422 26.97 -2.98 -5.86
C SER A 422 26.42 -2.57 -7.24
N LYS A 423 26.36 -3.50 -8.20
CA LYS A 423 25.76 -3.25 -9.52
C LYS A 423 24.24 -3.19 -9.44
N TRP A 424 23.62 -3.94 -8.51
CA TRP A 424 22.18 -3.86 -8.26
C TRP A 424 21.76 -2.47 -7.81
N GLU A 425 22.50 -1.85 -6.89
CA GLU A 425 22.22 -0.48 -6.43
C GLU A 425 22.24 0.52 -7.59
N GLN A 426 23.20 0.40 -8.51
CA GLN A 426 23.27 1.26 -9.69
C GLN A 426 22.10 1.03 -10.64
N PHE A 427 21.77 -0.23 -10.93
CA PHE A 427 20.71 -0.58 -11.85
C PHE A 427 19.34 -0.16 -11.33
N ILE A 428 19.02 -0.49 -10.08
CA ILE A 428 17.76 -0.13 -9.44
C ILE A 428 17.67 1.38 -9.20
N GLY A 429 18.76 2.01 -8.78
CA GLY A 429 18.82 3.46 -8.62
C GLY A 429 18.57 4.20 -9.93
N ALA A 430 19.08 3.70 -11.05
CA ALA A 430 18.83 4.26 -12.38
C ALA A 430 17.36 4.10 -12.81
N ILE A 431 16.73 2.96 -12.49
CA ILE A 431 15.29 2.75 -12.76
C ILE A 431 14.44 3.71 -11.92
N ILE A 432 14.77 3.89 -10.64
CA ILE A 432 14.09 4.87 -9.78
C ILE A 432 14.27 6.29 -10.33
N ALA A 433 15.50 6.68 -10.68
CA ALA A 433 15.79 8.00 -11.27
C ALA A 433 14.98 8.22 -12.55
N ARG A 434 14.92 7.22 -13.42
CA ARG A 434 14.11 7.26 -14.64
C ARG A 434 12.63 7.48 -14.33
N HIS A 435 12.07 6.75 -13.37
CA HIS A 435 10.68 6.98 -12.96
C HIS A 435 10.47 8.36 -12.33
N ILE A 436 11.42 8.89 -11.57
CA ILE A 436 11.31 10.27 -11.04
C ILE A 436 11.19 11.28 -12.18
N GLY A 437 11.95 11.14 -13.26
CA GLY A 437 11.84 12.04 -14.42
C GLY A 437 10.56 11.86 -15.25
N GLN A 438 9.87 10.73 -15.09
CA GLN A 438 8.61 10.45 -15.80
C GLN A 438 7.37 10.98 -15.07
N LEU A 439 7.54 11.47 -13.83
CA LEU A 439 6.51 12.13 -13.03
C LEU A 439 6.54 13.64 -13.30
#